data_AF-A0A6C0FVX0-F1
#
_entry.id   AF-A0A6C0FVX0-F1
#
_cell.length_a   1.000
_cell.length_b   1.000
_cell.length_c   1.000
_cell.angle_alpha   90.00
_cell.angle_beta   90.00
_cell.angle_gamma   90.00
#
_symmetry.space_group_name_H-M   'P 1'
#
loop_
_entity.id
_entity.type
_entity.pdbx_description
1 polymer ?
#
loop_
_entity_poly.entity_id
_entity_poly.type
_entity_poly.pdbx_seq_one_letter_code
_entity_poly.pdbx_strand_id
1 'polypeptide(L)'
;MHDQTYDETLAHVATHSNPSALRITDIRFTDIVGAPFHSSLIKVYTNQGLVGFGEVRDGADKVYAQLLKSRLLGENPCNIDKLFRRIKQFGGHARQGGGVSGIEIALWDLAGKAYGMPVYQMLGGRFRDKIRMYCDTDVVDKATGKAMGEALKKRMEAGFTFLKMDLGIGQLIHQPGTLSAPLGFLEEMREKSRNRYNQNFDGMTDEQIRDIGNRHYDIYNIPHPFTGIHVTETGLDMLEQYVADVRSVIGCQVPLAIDHFGHIGLEDCIKLGRRIDKFNLAWMEDMIPWQYTEQYARLARAVTTPICTGEDIYLKENFRPLLEAGGVSVIHPDVLTTGGILETKKIGDMAQDYGVAMAIHMAESPIACLAAAHVAAATENFLALEYHSCEVEWWDDIVVGSKLPKKLVQNGFIAMTDAPGLGIDDLNDEVLAEHLHPDIPGVWEPTDRWNKHYSNDRLWS
;
A
#
# COMPACT_ATOMS: atom_id res chain seq x y z
N MET A 1 8.17 27.91 52.05
CA MET A 1 8.39 28.27 50.64
C MET A 1 9.50 27.38 50.15
N HIS A 2 9.17 26.32 49.41
CA HIS A 2 10.17 25.46 48.80
C HIS A 2 10.65 26.14 47.52
N ASP A 3 11.96 26.39 47.43
CA ASP A 3 12.64 26.70 46.18
C ASP A 3 12.58 25.44 45.31
N GLN A 4 11.60 25.40 44.38
CA GLN A 4 11.69 24.51 43.24
C GLN A 4 12.94 24.89 42.45
N THR A 5 13.81 23.92 42.19
CA THR A 5 15.02 24.16 41.41
C THR A 5 14.65 24.48 39.96
N TYR A 6 15.49 25.28 39.28
CA TYR A 6 15.28 25.65 37.88
C TYR A 6 15.12 24.42 36.97
N ASP A 7 15.85 23.35 37.28
CA ASP A 7 15.82 22.08 36.54
C ASP A 7 14.52 21.28 36.79
N GLU A 8 13.99 21.27 38.02
CA GLU A 8 12.66 20.70 38.31
C GLU A 8 11.54 21.49 37.62
N THR A 9 11.72 22.80 37.48
CA THR A 9 10.76 23.66 36.76
C THR A 9 10.77 23.35 35.26
N LEU A 10 11.95 23.19 34.65
CA LEU A 10 12.09 22.79 33.24
C LEU A 10 11.57 21.37 32.95
N ALA A 11 11.66 20.44 33.90
CA ALA A 11 11.06 19.12 33.79
C ALA A 11 9.51 19.15 33.72
N HIS A 12 8.89 20.27 34.14
CA HIS A 12 7.44 20.48 34.12
C HIS A 12 6.98 21.53 33.11
N VAL A 13 7.89 22.28 32.48
CA VAL A 13 7.56 23.08 31.30
C VAL A 13 7.52 22.13 30.12
N ALA A 14 6.32 21.86 29.62
CA ALA A 14 6.20 21.27 28.30
C ALA A 14 6.90 22.21 27.31
N THR A 15 8.09 21.83 26.86
CA THR A 15 8.86 22.51 25.81
C THR A 15 8.19 22.28 24.46
N HIS A 16 6.87 22.52 24.41
CA HIS A 16 6.07 22.38 23.21
C HIS A 16 6.79 23.12 22.12
N SER A 17 7.18 22.37 21.08
CA SER A 17 7.81 22.96 19.92
C SER A 17 6.90 24.07 19.44
N ASN A 18 7.39 25.31 19.37
CA ASN A 18 6.58 26.38 18.82
C ASN A 18 6.31 26.01 17.36
N PRO A 19 5.09 25.58 16.96
CA PRO A 19 4.87 24.96 15.66
C PRO A 19 5.23 25.92 14.53
N SER A 20 5.07 27.23 14.75
CA SER A 20 5.44 28.29 13.80
C SER A 20 6.95 28.38 13.52
N ALA A 21 7.80 27.95 14.46
CA ALA A 21 9.26 28.01 14.40
C ALA A 21 9.91 26.68 13.99
N LEU A 22 9.13 25.61 13.77
CA LEU A 22 9.65 24.33 13.29
C LEU A 22 10.20 24.48 11.88
N ARG A 23 11.36 23.88 11.64
CA ARG A 23 12.07 23.89 10.36
C ARG A 23 12.62 22.51 10.10
N ILE A 24 12.40 21.98 8.91
CA ILE A 24 13.01 20.73 8.45
C ILE A 24 14.52 20.98 8.30
N THR A 25 15.33 20.13 8.94
CA THR A 25 16.80 20.24 8.94
C THR A 25 17.47 19.13 8.15
N ASP A 26 16.86 17.95 8.08
CA ASP A 26 17.42 16.80 7.38
C ASP A 26 16.32 15.78 7.01
N ILE A 27 16.61 14.91 6.05
CA ILE A 27 15.73 13.79 5.64
C ILE A 27 16.61 12.58 5.36
N ARG A 28 16.41 11.47 6.08
CA ARG A 28 17.25 10.27 5.98
C ARG A 28 16.42 9.03 5.75
N PHE A 29 17.10 7.99 5.27
CA PHE A 29 16.46 6.76 4.81
C PHE A 29 17.17 5.53 5.37
N THR A 30 16.39 4.48 5.60
CA THR A 30 16.86 3.13 5.92
C THR A 30 16.06 2.15 5.06
N ASP A 31 16.74 1.20 4.42
CA ASP A 31 16.12 0.19 3.57
C ASP A 31 16.10 -1.15 4.31
N ILE A 32 14.92 -1.73 4.46
CA ILE A 32 14.72 -3.05 5.07
C ILE A 32 14.08 -4.02 4.10
N VAL A 33 14.21 -5.32 4.37
CA VAL A 33 13.57 -6.41 3.62
C VAL A 33 12.81 -7.35 4.56
N GLY A 34 11.76 -8.00 4.04
CA GLY A 34 10.99 -9.00 4.78
C GLY A 34 9.91 -8.43 5.69
N ALA A 35 9.42 -7.21 5.43
CA ALA A 35 8.40 -6.54 6.24
C ALA A 35 7.12 -6.09 5.49
N PRO A 36 6.48 -6.90 4.63
CA PRO A 36 6.86 -8.22 4.10
C PRO A 36 7.75 -8.12 2.85
N PHE A 37 7.85 -6.92 2.26
CA PHE A 37 8.63 -6.62 1.08
C PHE A 37 9.83 -5.73 1.42
N HIS A 38 10.51 -5.21 0.38
CA HIS A 38 11.47 -4.12 0.54
C HIS A 38 10.71 -2.82 0.81
N SER A 39 11.07 -2.14 1.91
CA SER A 39 10.55 -0.83 2.28
C SER A 39 11.69 0.14 2.56
N SER A 40 11.60 1.36 2.02
CA SER A 40 12.51 2.45 2.35
C SER A 40 11.85 3.39 3.36
N LEU A 41 12.24 3.31 4.63
CA LEU A 41 11.71 4.13 5.72
C LEU A 41 12.33 5.53 5.70
N ILE A 42 11.60 6.53 6.19
CA ILE A 42 11.97 7.96 6.16
C ILE A 42 11.97 8.53 7.58
N LYS A 43 13.07 9.19 7.97
CA LYS A 43 13.12 10.13 9.11
C LYS A 43 13.26 11.56 8.60
N VAL A 44 12.31 12.44 8.93
CA VAL A 44 12.38 13.89 8.67
C VAL A 44 12.72 14.62 9.97
N TYR A 45 13.92 15.19 10.04
CA TYR A 45 14.43 15.85 11.24
C TYR A 45 14.07 17.33 11.26
N THR A 46 13.92 17.89 12.46
CA THR A 46 13.64 19.32 12.66
C THR A 46 14.62 20.01 13.60
N ASN A 47 14.61 21.34 13.58
CA ASN A 47 15.42 22.21 14.46
C ASN A 47 15.01 22.21 15.94
N GLN A 48 13.96 21.48 16.32
CA GLN A 48 13.45 21.42 17.71
C GLN A 48 13.42 19.98 18.25
N GLY A 49 14.14 19.06 17.61
CA GLY A 49 14.25 17.66 18.07
C GLY A 49 13.07 16.76 17.69
N LEU A 50 11.97 17.31 17.14
CA LEU A 50 10.90 16.49 16.58
C LEU A 50 11.37 15.78 15.30
N VAL A 51 10.98 14.51 15.16
CA VAL A 51 11.22 13.69 13.98
C VAL A 51 9.89 13.15 13.47
N GLY A 52 9.68 13.29 12.16
CA GLY A 52 8.55 12.71 11.43
C GLY A 52 8.92 11.41 10.77
N PHE A 53 7.99 10.48 10.77
CA PHE A 53 8.16 9.16 10.16
C PHE A 53 7.27 9.00 8.94
N GLY A 54 7.86 8.49 7.87
CA GLY A 54 7.17 8.11 6.64
C GLY A 54 7.88 6.91 6.03
N GLU A 55 7.41 6.46 4.88
CA GLU A 55 8.09 5.43 4.10
C GLU A 55 7.76 5.58 2.62
N VAL A 56 8.54 4.95 1.75
CA VAL A 56 8.30 4.91 0.31
C VAL A 56 7.54 3.61 -0.02
N ARG A 57 6.60 3.68 -0.99
CA ARG A 57 5.78 2.55 -1.45
C ARG A 57 6.61 1.29 -1.75
N ASP A 58 6.05 0.12 -1.50
CA ASP A 58 6.64 -1.17 -1.85
C ASP A 58 7.11 -1.20 -3.32
N GLY A 59 8.32 -1.72 -3.55
CA GLY A 59 8.89 -1.82 -4.89
C GLY A 59 9.20 -0.49 -5.59
N ALA A 60 9.00 0.65 -4.93
CA ALA A 60 9.44 1.95 -5.41
C ALA A 60 10.87 2.28 -4.95
N ASP A 61 11.52 3.19 -5.66
CA ASP A 61 12.89 3.59 -5.36
C ASP A 61 12.92 4.82 -4.41
N LYS A 62 13.73 4.76 -3.35
CA LYS A 62 13.91 5.89 -2.41
C LYS A 62 14.36 7.18 -3.08
N VAL A 63 14.98 7.12 -4.27
CA VAL A 63 15.35 8.29 -5.07
C VAL A 63 14.16 9.21 -5.32
N TYR A 64 12.94 8.68 -5.51
CA TYR A 64 11.72 9.49 -5.67
C TYR A 64 11.47 10.43 -4.47
N ALA A 65 11.85 10.02 -3.25
CA ALA A 65 11.78 10.86 -2.07
C ALA A 65 13.04 11.71 -1.89
N GLN A 66 14.23 11.15 -2.13
CA GLN A 66 15.49 11.84 -1.92
C GLN A 66 15.61 13.12 -2.78
N LEU A 67 15.12 13.08 -4.02
CA LEU A 67 15.14 14.24 -4.94
C LEU A 67 14.32 15.44 -4.42
N LEU A 68 13.37 15.20 -3.52
CA LEU A 68 12.48 16.21 -2.95
C LEU A 68 13.16 17.04 -1.84
N LYS A 69 14.25 16.54 -1.26
CA LYS A 69 14.89 17.12 -0.06
C LYS A 69 15.21 18.61 -0.21
N SER A 70 15.83 19.02 -1.31
CA SER A 70 16.21 20.43 -1.56
C SER A 70 15.02 21.40 -1.59
N ARG A 71 13.80 20.91 -1.82
CA ARG A 71 12.57 21.71 -1.86
C ARG A 71 11.93 21.88 -0.47
N LEU A 72 12.42 21.16 0.53
CA LEU A 72 11.79 21.06 1.85
C LEU A 72 12.70 21.55 2.98
N LEU A 73 14.02 21.50 2.82
CA LEU A 73 14.96 22.03 3.83
C LEU A 73 14.65 23.49 4.17
N GLY A 74 14.55 23.78 5.47
CA GLY A 74 14.22 25.11 5.98
C GLY A 74 12.75 25.50 5.88
N GLU A 75 11.88 24.66 5.34
CA GLU A 75 10.43 24.90 5.41
C GLU A 75 9.85 24.46 6.76
N ASN A 76 8.70 25.04 7.11
CA ASN A 76 7.94 24.61 8.27
C ASN A 76 7.04 23.41 7.91
N PRO A 77 7.23 22.23 8.54
CA PRO A 77 6.51 21.01 8.19
C PRO A 77 5.00 21.09 8.47
N CYS A 78 4.55 22.01 9.33
CA CYS A 78 3.13 22.20 9.64
C CYS A 78 2.34 22.84 8.49
N ASN A 79 2.99 23.36 7.45
CA ASN A 79 2.34 23.90 6.25
C ASN A 79 2.07 22.79 5.21
N ILE A 80 1.42 21.70 5.64
CA ILE A 80 1.39 20.42 4.91
C ILE A 80 0.90 20.59 3.46
N ASP A 81 -0.30 21.14 3.22
CA ASP A 81 -0.84 21.27 1.85
C ASP A 81 0.01 22.18 0.96
N LYS A 82 0.65 23.22 1.52
CA LYS A 82 1.61 24.07 0.79
C LYS A 82 2.82 23.25 0.34
N LEU A 83 3.40 22.44 1.25
CA LEU A 83 4.57 21.62 0.95
C LEU A 83 4.21 20.49 0.00
N PHE A 84 3.10 19.80 0.22
CA PHE A 84 2.56 18.81 -0.70
C PHE A 84 2.41 19.39 -2.10
N ARG A 85 1.73 20.54 -2.28
CA ARG A 85 1.59 21.19 -3.61
C ARG A 85 2.93 21.58 -4.24
N ARG A 86 3.96 21.85 -3.44
CA ARG A 86 5.32 22.11 -3.94
C ARG A 86 5.95 20.87 -4.56
N ILE A 87 5.69 19.69 -4.00
CA ILE A 87 6.28 18.42 -4.41
C ILE A 87 5.34 17.53 -5.24
N LYS A 88 4.03 17.84 -5.31
CA LYS A 88 2.97 17.05 -5.96
C LYS A 88 3.32 16.70 -7.41
N GLN A 89 4.03 17.57 -8.12
CA GLN A 89 4.42 17.35 -9.52
C GLN A 89 5.53 16.29 -9.75
N PHE A 90 6.23 15.85 -8.70
CA PHE A 90 7.31 14.86 -8.82
C PHE A 90 6.85 13.41 -8.55
N GLY A 91 5.59 13.22 -8.18
CA GLY A 91 4.98 11.90 -8.07
C GLY A 91 4.36 11.45 -9.39
N GLY A 92 4.00 10.17 -9.46
CA GLY A 92 3.35 9.57 -10.62
C GLY A 92 2.52 8.36 -10.23
N HIS A 93 1.85 7.75 -11.21
CA HIS A 93 1.07 6.54 -10.98
C HIS A 93 1.94 5.39 -10.47
N ALA A 94 1.28 4.44 -9.80
CA ALA A 94 1.90 3.28 -9.18
C ALA A 94 3.04 3.70 -8.23
N ARG A 95 4.16 2.98 -8.33
CA ARG A 95 5.32 3.12 -7.44
C ARG A 95 6.01 4.49 -7.53
N GLN A 96 5.78 5.27 -8.60
CA GLN A 96 6.33 6.62 -8.73
C GLN A 96 5.74 7.61 -7.71
N GLY A 97 4.55 7.35 -7.19
CA GLY A 97 3.90 8.19 -6.17
C GLY A 97 4.55 8.09 -4.79
N GLY A 98 5.26 6.98 -4.53
CA GLY A 98 5.83 6.60 -3.23
C GLY A 98 6.62 7.70 -2.55
N GLY A 99 7.47 8.40 -3.31
CA GLY A 99 8.35 9.42 -2.75
C GLY A 99 7.61 10.65 -2.22
N VAL A 100 6.59 11.13 -2.95
CA VAL A 100 5.79 12.30 -2.54
C VAL A 100 4.92 11.95 -1.35
N SER A 101 4.22 10.82 -1.42
CA SER A 101 3.29 10.38 -0.39
C SER A 101 4.00 10.09 0.94
N GLY A 102 5.14 9.38 0.89
CA GLY A 102 5.93 9.06 2.07
C GLY A 102 6.41 10.30 2.83
N ILE A 103 6.82 11.34 2.11
CA ILE A 103 7.17 12.62 2.70
C ILE A 103 5.94 13.30 3.30
N GLU A 104 4.81 13.31 2.61
CA GLU A 104 3.57 13.92 3.12
C GLU A 104 3.12 13.26 4.44
N ILE A 105 3.22 11.94 4.54
CA ILE A 105 2.96 11.19 5.78
C ILE A 105 3.86 11.68 6.92
N ALA A 106 5.17 11.80 6.67
CA ALA A 106 6.11 12.30 7.69
C ALA A 106 5.81 13.76 8.12
N LEU A 107 5.28 14.59 7.21
CA LEU A 107 4.85 15.95 7.54
C LEU A 107 3.61 15.96 8.44
N TRP A 108 2.64 15.07 8.21
CA TRP A 108 1.48 14.89 9.10
C TRP A 108 1.87 14.38 10.47
N ASP A 109 2.79 13.43 10.53
CA ASP A 109 3.31 12.92 11.80
C ASP A 109 3.98 14.06 12.60
N LEU A 110 4.84 14.86 11.95
CA LEU A 110 5.44 16.06 12.56
C LEU A 110 4.41 17.06 13.05
N ALA A 111 3.40 17.37 12.24
CA ALA A 111 2.38 18.33 12.62
C ALA A 111 1.56 17.82 13.80
N GLY A 112 1.13 16.56 13.79
CA GLY A 112 0.41 15.96 14.91
C GLY A 112 1.24 15.98 16.21
N LYS A 113 2.53 15.65 16.14
CA LYS A 113 3.47 15.77 17.27
C LYS A 113 3.62 17.21 17.76
N ALA A 114 3.78 18.16 16.86
CA ALA A 114 3.94 19.57 17.19
C ALA A 114 2.69 20.17 17.85
N TYR A 115 1.49 19.74 17.42
CA TYR A 115 0.22 20.20 17.99
C TYR A 115 -0.28 19.33 19.15
N GLY A 116 0.38 18.21 19.46
CA GLY A 116 -0.05 17.27 20.50
C GLY A 116 -1.36 16.55 20.18
N MET A 117 -1.66 16.31 18.89
CA MET A 117 -2.92 15.73 18.42
C MET A 117 -2.69 14.53 17.50
N PRO A 118 -3.54 13.48 17.59
CA PRO A 118 -3.53 12.40 16.61
C PRO A 118 -3.97 12.92 15.23
N VAL A 119 -3.38 12.36 14.17
CA VAL A 119 -3.67 12.78 12.79
C VAL A 119 -5.17 12.71 12.45
N TYR A 120 -5.89 11.66 12.87
CA TYR A 120 -7.32 11.52 12.56
C TYR A 120 -8.15 12.69 13.12
N GLN A 121 -7.72 13.27 14.24
CA GLN A 121 -8.44 14.37 14.87
C GLN A 121 -8.25 15.65 14.06
N MET A 122 -7.06 15.84 13.48
CA MET A 122 -6.77 16.94 12.57
C MET A 122 -7.49 16.78 11.21
N LEU A 123 -7.86 15.55 10.82
CA LEU A 123 -8.64 15.27 9.60
C LEU A 123 -10.15 15.47 9.76
N GLY A 124 -10.62 15.81 10.96
CA GLY A 124 -12.05 16.04 11.25
C GLY A 124 -12.63 15.15 12.35
N GLY A 125 -11.83 14.27 12.96
CA GLY A 125 -12.27 13.32 13.98
C GLY A 125 -12.45 11.91 13.42
N ARG A 126 -12.76 10.96 14.31
CA ARG A 126 -12.92 9.55 13.95
C ARG A 126 -14.38 9.12 13.93
N PHE A 127 -14.78 8.37 12.90
CA PHE A 127 -16.07 7.69 12.79
C PHE A 127 -16.09 6.34 13.53
N ARG A 128 -14.92 5.84 13.91
CA ARG A 128 -14.73 4.52 14.51
C ARG A 128 -13.51 4.48 15.42
N ASP A 129 -13.58 3.71 16.50
CA ASP A 129 -12.48 3.53 17.46
C ASP A 129 -11.53 2.39 17.07
N LYS A 130 -11.97 1.49 16.19
CA LYS A 130 -11.21 0.35 15.70
C LYS A 130 -11.29 0.27 14.18
N ILE A 131 -10.16 -0.02 13.54
CA ILE A 131 -10.04 -0.18 12.10
C ILE A 131 -10.08 -1.67 11.79
N ARG A 132 -11.05 -2.08 10.97
CA ARG A 132 -11.14 -3.47 10.52
C ARG A 132 -10.02 -3.73 9.53
N MET A 133 -9.24 -4.76 9.79
CA MET A 133 -8.21 -5.26 8.90
C MET A 133 -8.78 -6.41 8.06
N TYR A 134 -8.45 -6.47 6.77
CA TYR A 134 -8.60 -7.68 5.97
C TYR A 134 -7.23 -8.27 5.68
N CYS A 135 -7.12 -9.59 5.81
CA CYS A 135 -5.84 -10.27 5.68
C CYS A 135 -5.64 -10.74 4.24
N ASP A 136 -4.57 -10.30 3.60
CA ASP A 136 -4.07 -11.00 2.42
C ASP A 136 -3.53 -12.36 2.86
N THR A 137 -3.83 -13.40 2.08
CA THR A 137 -3.45 -14.78 2.38
C THR A 137 -2.90 -15.42 1.13
N ASP A 138 -1.57 -15.48 1.06
CA ASP A 138 -0.88 -16.28 0.07
C ASP A 138 -0.64 -17.71 0.60
N VAL A 139 -0.55 -18.67 -0.31
CA VAL A 139 -0.18 -20.05 -0.02
C VAL A 139 0.94 -20.48 -0.97
N VAL A 140 2.01 -21.04 -0.40
CA VAL A 140 3.22 -21.48 -1.14
C VAL A 140 2.88 -22.44 -2.28
N ASP A 141 1.84 -23.27 -2.12
CA ASP A 141 1.29 -24.14 -3.16
C ASP A 141 -0.12 -23.69 -3.54
N LYS A 142 -0.20 -22.79 -4.54
CA LYS A 142 -1.47 -22.28 -5.10
C LYS A 142 -2.32 -23.36 -5.79
N ALA A 143 -1.92 -24.64 -5.77
CA ALA A 143 -2.54 -25.68 -6.59
C ALA A 143 -4.00 -26.03 -6.23
N THR A 144 -4.47 -25.84 -4.99
CA THR A 144 -5.84 -26.26 -4.62
C THR A 144 -6.61 -25.22 -3.80
N GLY A 145 -7.90 -25.05 -4.11
CA GLY A 145 -8.79 -24.15 -3.38
C GLY A 145 -9.01 -24.61 -1.94
N LYS A 146 -8.92 -25.92 -1.65
CA LYS A 146 -9.03 -26.41 -0.27
C LYS A 146 -7.87 -25.96 0.61
N ALA A 147 -6.64 -25.99 0.10
CA ALA A 147 -5.48 -25.51 0.86
C ALA A 147 -5.61 -24.02 1.19
N MET A 148 -6.07 -23.21 0.21
CA MET A 148 -6.38 -21.81 0.43
C MET A 148 -7.51 -21.61 1.45
N GLY A 149 -8.60 -22.39 1.35
CA GLY A 149 -9.69 -22.38 2.31
C GLY A 149 -9.22 -22.65 3.75
N GLU A 150 -8.32 -23.62 3.95
CA GLU A 150 -7.76 -23.90 5.28
C GLU A 150 -6.80 -22.79 5.76
N ALA A 151 -6.05 -22.15 4.87
CA ALA A 151 -5.22 -20.98 5.21
C ALA A 151 -6.10 -19.80 5.66
N LEU A 152 -7.16 -19.50 4.91
CA LEU A 152 -8.15 -18.48 5.23
C LEU A 152 -8.89 -18.77 6.55
N LYS A 153 -9.19 -20.04 6.82
CA LYS A 153 -9.78 -20.47 8.09
C LYS A 153 -8.87 -20.18 9.27
N LYS A 154 -7.55 -20.37 9.14
CA LYS A 154 -6.59 -19.95 10.18
C LYS A 154 -6.62 -18.44 10.43
N ARG A 155 -6.84 -17.62 9.40
CA ARG A 155 -7.04 -16.17 9.58
C ARG A 155 -8.32 -15.87 10.36
N MET A 156 -9.41 -16.58 10.08
CA MET A 156 -10.65 -16.47 10.87
C MET A 156 -10.42 -16.87 12.34
N GLU A 157 -9.67 -17.95 12.59
CA GLU A 157 -9.29 -18.38 13.94
C GLU A 157 -8.40 -17.35 14.66
N ALA A 158 -7.56 -16.61 13.92
CA ALA A 158 -6.81 -15.45 14.41
C ALA A 158 -7.67 -14.19 14.61
N GLY A 159 -8.98 -14.26 14.33
CA GLY A 159 -9.97 -13.22 14.58
C GLY A 159 -10.26 -12.30 13.39
N PHE A 160 -9.68 -12.52 12.22
CA PHE A 160 -9.99 -11.72 11.04
C PHE A 160 -11.46 -11.91 10.62
N THR A 161 -12.13 -10.79 10.34
CA THR A 161 -13.55 -10.74 9.96
C THR A 161 -13.75 -10.29 8.51
N PHE A 162 -12.67 -10.24 7.74
CA PHE A 162 -12.63 -9.91 6.33
C PHE A 162 -11.36 -10.53 5.74
N LEU A 163 -11.45 -11.15 4.57
CA LEU A 163 -10.39 -11.97 4.00
C LEU A 163 -10.11 -11.57 2.54
N LYS A 164 -8.89 -11.78 2.06
CA LYS A 164 -8.52 -11.71 0.64
C LYS A 164 -7.73 -12.96 0.24
N MET A 165 -7.87 -13.37 -1.03
CA MET A 165 -7.06 -14.42 -1.64
C MET A 165 -6.78 -14.10 -3.12
N ASP A 166 -5.71 -14.70 -3.65
CA ASP A 166 -5.42 -14.65 -5.09
C ASP A 166 -6.35 -15.57 -5.90
N LEU A 167 -6.78 -15.10 -7.07
CA LEU A 167 -7.46 -15.90 -8.08
C LEU A 167 -7.12 -15.41 -9.49
N GLY A 168 -6.42 -16.21 -10.29
CA GLY A 168 -6.05 -15.79 -11.63
C GLY A 168 -5.16 -16.74 -12.41
N ILE A 169 -4.38 -16.17 -13.34
CA ILE A 169 -3.42 -16.92 -14.15
C ILE A 169 -2.38 -17.65 -13.30
N GLY A 170 -2.11 -17.22 -12.07
CA GLY A 170 -1.19 -17.90 -11.16
C GLY A 170 -1.56 -19.36 -10.90
N GLN A 171 -2.85 -19.66 -10.77
CA GLN A 171 -3.35 -21.05 -10.62
C GLN A 171 -3.31 -21.81 -11.96
N LEU A 172 -3.35 -21.11 -13.09
CA LEU A 172 -3.53 -21.71 -14.43
C LEU A 172 -2.22 -21.93 -15.18
N ILE A 173 -1.23 -21.07 -15.02
CA ILE A 173 -0.10 -20.94 -15.96
C ILE A 173 0.75 -22.21 -16.13
N HIS A 174 0.72 -23.10 -15.13
CA HIS A 174 1.42 -24.39 -15.16
C HIS A 174 0.53 -25.57 -15.55
N GLN A 175 -0.77 -25.35 -15.75
CA GLN A 175 -1.76 -26.39 -16.05
C GLN A 175 -2.05 -26.45 -17.57
N PRO A 176 -1.77 -27.59 -18.24
CA PRO A 176 -1.98 -27.73 -19.67
C PRO A 176 -3.42 -27.43 -20.11
N GLY A 177 -3.58 -26.62 -21.17
CA GLY A 177 -4.87 -26.35 -21.79
C GLY A 177 -5.78 -25.37 -21.03
N THR A 178 -5.33 -24.76 -19.93
CA THR A 178 -6.12 -23.78 -19.16
C THR A 178 -6.01 -22.34 -19.68
N LEU A 179 -4.92 -22.03 -20.38
CA LEU A 179 -4.67 -20.75 -21.03
C LEU A 179 -4.38 -20.96 -22.52
N SER A 180 -4.78 -19.99 -23.34
CA SER A 180 -4.35 -19.86 -24.73
C SER A 180 -3.76 -18.47 -24.96
N ALA A 181 -2.64 -18.38 -25.66
CA ALA A 181 -1.99 -17.12 -26.00
C ALA A 181 -1.22 -17.28 -27.34
N PRO A 182 -0.64 -16.21 -27.91
CA PRO A 182 0.30 -16.33 -29.02
C PRO A 182 1.40 -17.35 -28.72
N LEU A 183 1.74 -18.17 -29.72
CA LEU A 183 2.71 -19.27 -29.55
C LEU A 183 4.05 -18.75 -29.00
N GLY A 184 4.55 -19.40 -27.95
CA GLY A 184 5.81 -19.05 -27.29
C GLY A 184 5.69 -18.01 -26.18
N PHE A 185 4.59 -17.24 -26.11
CA PHE A 185 4.46 -16.15 -25.15
C PHE A 185 4.33 -16.65 -23.70
N LEU A 186 3.51 -17.68 -23.47
CA LEU A 186 3.36 -18.25 -22.12
C LEU A 186 4.63 -18.99 -21.67
N GLU A 187 5.38 -19.60 -22.59
CA GLU A 187 6.66 -20.22 -22.31
C GLU A 187 7.69 -19.17 -21.86
N GLU A 188 7.83 -18.08 -22.63
CA GLU A 188 8.72 -16.96 -22.29
C GLU A 188 8.35 -16.35 -20.93
N MET A 189 7.06 -16.07 -20.71
CA MET A 189 6.55 -15.53 -19.46
C MET A 189 6.93 -16.44 -18.28
N ARG A 190 6.71 -17.76 -18.40
CA ARG A 190 7.05 -18.73 -17.34
C ARG A 190 8.55 -18.78 -17.05
N GLU A 191 9.37 -18.85 -18.09
CA GLU A 191 10.82 -18.96 -17.97
C GLU A 191 11.42 -17.72 -17.31
N LYS A 192 11.09 -16.53 -17.83
CA LYS A 192 11.64 -15.27 -17.33
C LYS A 192 11.17 -14.95 -15.91
N SER A 193 9.92 -15.28 -15.57
CA SER A 193 9.39 -15.13 -14.20
C SER A 193 10.11 -16.03 -13.21
N ARG A 194 10.30 -17.31 -13.55
CA ARG A 194 11.01 -18.27 -12.69
C ARG A 194 12.41 -17.77 -12.33
N ASN A 195 13.16 -17.26 -13.31
CA ASN A 195 14.52 -16.78 -13.09
C ASN A 195 14.52 -15.54 -12.18
N ARG A 196 13.57 -14.63 -12.35
CA ARG A 196 13.47 -13.41 -11.53
C ARG A 196 13.04 -13.69 -10.09
N TYR A 197 11.95 -14.43 -9.87
CA TYR A 197 11.40 -14.67 -8.54
C TYR A 197 12.28 -15.59 -7.68
N ASN A 198 12.92 -16.58 -8.29
CA ASN A 198 13.80 -17.50 -7.56
C ASN A 198 15.23 -16.96 -7.41
N GLN A 199 15.52 -15.76 -7.94
CA GLN A 199 16.87 -15.15 -8.02
C GLN A 199 17.96 -16.13 -8.47
N ASN A 200 17.60 -17.10 -9.33
CA ASN A 200 18.50 -18.18 -9.72
C ASN A 200 19.28 -17.76 -10.98
N PHE A 201 20.43 -17.12 -10.75
CA PHE A 201 21.31 -16.61 -11.80
C PHE A 201 22.66 -17.35 -11.85
N ASP A 202 22.76 -18.50 -11.18
CA ASP A 202 24.01 -19.26 -11.08
C ASP A 202 24.57 -19.62 -12.46
N GLY A 203 25.81 -19.20 -12.71
CA GLY A 203 26.52 -19.46 -13.96
C GLY A 203 26.11 -18.58 -15.14
N MET A 204 25.27 -17.56 -14.94
CA MET A 204 24.90 -16.58 -15.97
C MET A 204 25.85 -15.38 -15.99
N THR A 205 26.02 -14.77 -17.16
CA THR A 205 26.73 -13.50 -17.32
C THR A 205 25.86 -12.30 -16.95
N ASP A 206 26.46 -11.16 -16.62
CA ASP A 206 25.73 -9.91 -16.37
C ASP A 206 24.82 -9.49 -17.55
N GLU A 207 25.23 -9.79 -18.78
CA GLU A 207 24.43 -9.53 -19.98
C GLU A 207 23.19 -10.42 -20.02
N GLN A 208 23.30 -11.70 -19.67
CA GLN A 208 22.18 -12.63 -19.59
C GLN A 208 21.21 -12.25 -18.47
N ILE A 209 21.72 -11.88 -17.31
CA ILE A 209 20.90 -11.41 -16.17
C ILE A 209 20.15 -10.14 -16.57
N ARG A 210 20.82 -9.21 -17.27
CA ARG A 210 20.19 -7.98 -17.77
C ARG A 210 19.13 -8.25 -18.83
N ASP A 211 19.37 -9.17 -19.76
CA ASP A 211 18.35 -9.59 -20.73
C ASP A 211 17.11 -10.14 -20.02
N ILE A 212 17.29 -11.03 -19.04
CA ILE A 212 16.18 -11.59 -18.26
C ILE A 212 15.40 -10.47 -17.57
N GLY A 213 16.10 -9.53 -16.94
CA GLY A 213 15.49 -8.36 -16.29
C GLY A 213 14.69 -7.49 -17.26
N ASN A 214 15.28 -7.13 -18.40
CA ASN A 214 14.64 -6.30 -19.43
C ASN A 214 13.42 -7.00 -20.03
N ARG A 215 13.53 -8.28 -20.39
CA ARG A 215 12.42 -9.05 -20.96
C ARG A 215 11.29 -9.25 -19.95
N HIS A 216 11.63 -9.51 -18.68
CA HIS A 216 10.61 -9.56 -17.63
C HIS A 216 9.93 -8.19 -17.47
N TYR A 217 10.68 -7.09 -17.52
CA TYR A 217 10.09 -5.76 -17.46
C TYR A 217 9.12 -5.54 -18.63
N ASP A 218 9.53 -5.85 -19.86
CA ASP A 218 8.70 -5.67 -21.04
C ASP A 218 7.40 -6.47 -20.95
N ILE A 219 7.47 -7.77 -20.63
CA ILE A 219 6.30 -8.67 -20.59
C ILE A 219 5.26 -8.19 -19.59
N TYR A 220 5.68 -7.81 -18.38
CA TYR A 220 4.77 -7.43 -17.30
C TYR A 220 4.24 -5.99 -17.43
N ASN A 221 4.83 -5.19 -18.32
CA ASN A 221 4.34 -3.85 -18.67
C ASN A 221 3.45 -3.84 -19.92
N ILE A 222 3.11 -5.00 -20.50
CA ILE A 222 2.10 -5.09 -21.57
C ILE A 222 0.71 -4.95 -20.93
N PRO A 223 -0.08 -3.92 -21.28
CA PRO A 223 -1.46 -3.82 -20.81
C PRO A 223 -2.29 -5.06 -21.15
N HIS A 224 -3.20 -5.47 -20.26
CA HIS A 224 -3.91 -6.74 -20.35
C HIS A 224 -4.54 -7.02 -21.74
N PRO A 225 -5.21 -6.05 -22.42
CA PRO A 225 -5.80 -6.29 -23.74
C PRO A 225 -4.81 -6.64 -24.85
N PHE A 226 -3.51 -6.42 -24.65
CA PHE A 226 -2.48 -6.58 -25.66
C PHE A 226 -1.63 -7.85 -25.48
N THR A 227 -1.85 -8.63 -24.41
CA THR A 227 -1.13 -9.89 -24.19
C THR A 227 -1.62 -11.01 -25.10
N GLY A 228 -2.88 -10.94 -25.55
CA GLY A 228 -3.54 -12.04 -26.26
C GLY A 228 -3.76 -13.28 -25.40
N ILE A 229 -3.56 -13.18 -24.08
CA ILE A 229 -3.86 -14.27 -23.14
C ILE A 229 -5.37 -14.36 -23.00
N HIS A 230 -5.88 -15.58 -23.20
CA HIS A 230 -7.25 -15.96 -22.95
C HIS A 230 -7.33 -17.14 -21.99
N VAL A 231 -8.31 -17.08 -21.09
CA VAL A 231 -8.64 -18.21 -20.20
C VAL A 231 -9.56 -19.16 -20.95
N THR A 232 -9.17 -20.42 -21.08
CA THR A 232 -10.00 -21.44 -21.75
C THR A 232 -11.17 -21.86 -20.86
N GLU A 233 -12.16 -22.57 -21.40
CA GLU A 233 -13.24 -23.14 -20.57
C GLU A 233 -12.70 -24.05 -19.47
N THR A 234 -11.66 -24.86 -19.76
CA THR A 234 -10.98 -25.67 -18.75
C THR A 234 -10.36 -24.81 -17.64
N GLY A 235 -9.74 -23.67 -17.99
CA GLY A 235 -9.19 -22.73 -17.01
C GLY A 235 -10.29 -22.07 -16.17
N LEU A 236 -11.38 -21.66 -16.80
CA LEU A 236 -12.54 -21.08 -16.10
C LEU A 236 -13.19 -22.08 -15.14
N ASP A 237 -13.37 -23.33 -15.56
CA ASP A 237 -13.89 -24.40 -14.70
C ASP A 237 -12.97 -24.64 -13.49
N MET A 238 -11.65 -24.56 -13.69
CA MET A 238 -10.67 -24.74 -12.62
C MET A 238 -10.69 -23.59 -11.60
N LEU A 239 -10.77 -22.33 -12.07
CA LEU A 239 -10.90 -21.16 -11.18
C LEU A 239 -12.24 -21.16 -10.44
N GLU A 240 -13.33 -21.52 -11.11
CA GLU A 240 -14.64 -21.66 -10.49
C GLU A 240 -14.63 -22.72 -9.39
N GLN A 241 -14.03 -23.89 -9.67
CA GLN A 241 -13.87 -24.95 -8.68
C GLN A 241 -12.98 -24.52 -7.52
N TYR A 242 -11.93 -23.73 -7.78
CA TYR A 242 -11.07 -23.18 -6.74
C TYR A 242 -11.85 -22.33 -5.73
N VAL A 243 -12.68 -21.40 -6.22
CA VAL A 243 -13.53 -20.57 -5.35
C VAL A 243 -14.59 -21.44 -4.63
N ALA A 244 -15.16 -22.43 -5.31
CA ALA A 244 -16.10 -23.37 -4.70
C ALA A 244 -15.47 -24.13 -3.53
N ASP A 245 -14.25 -24.63 -3.70
CA ASP A 245 -13.49 -25.35 -2.68
C ASP A 245 -13.19 -24.44 -1.48
N VAL A 246 -12.75 -23.20 -1.72
CA VAL A 246 -12.53 -22.21 -0.65
C VAL A 246 -13.81 -21.98 0.14
N ARG A 247 -14.92 -21.70 -0.55
CA ARG A 247 -16.23 -21.48 0.10
C ARG A 247 -16.76 -22.71 0.83
N SER A 248 -16.39 -23.93 0.40
CA SER A 248 -16.75 -25.15 1.11
C SER A 248 -16.09 -25.25 2.49
N VAL A 249 -14.94 -24.59 2.69
CA VAL A 249 -14.18 -24.60 3.94
C VAL A 249 -14.58 -23.45 4.85
N ILE A 250 -14.62 -22.22 4.34
CA ILE A 250 -14.84 -21.01 5.16
C ILE A 250 -16.30 -20.54 5.21
N GLY A 251 -17.16 -21.08 4.34
CA GLY A 251 -18.54 -20.62 4.18
C GLY A 251 -18.65 -19.20 3.57
N CYS A 252 -19.83 -18.61 3.70
CA CYS A 252 -20.15 -17.28 3.12
C CYS A 252 -20.42 -16.19 4.17
N GLN A 253 -20.19 -16.46 5.46
CA GLN A 253 -20.47 -15.50 6.53
C GLN A 253 -19.42 -14.38 6.60
N VAL A 254 -18.14 -14.72 6.40
CA VAL A 254 -17.05 -13.75 6.36
C VAL A 254 -16.86 -13.26 4.92
N PRO A 255 -16.79 -11.93 4.68
CA PRO A 255 -16.46 -11.37 3.38
C PRO A 255 -15.13 -11.88 2.86
N LEU A 256 -15.09 -12.24 1.58
CA LEU A 256 -13.90 -12.70 0.87
C LEU A 256 -13.73 -11.85 -0.40
N ALA A 257 -12.67 -11.06 -0.44
CA ALA A 257 -12.17 -10.38 -1.62
C ALA A 257 -11.29 -11.31 -2.45
N ILE A 258 -11.17 -11.02 -3.74
CA ILE A 258 -10.23 -11.70 -4.63
C ILE A 258 -9.46 -10.72 -5.50
N ASP A 259 -8.20 -11.06 -5.76
CA ASP A 259 -7.22 -10.22 -6.44
C ASP A 259 -6.26 -11.06 -7.30
N HIS A 260 -5.35 -10.41 -8.02
CA HIS A 260 -4.26 -10.98 -8.80
C HIS A 260 -4.73 -11.91 -9.95
N PHE A 261 -5.75 -11.47 -10.69
CA PHE A 261 -6.26 -12.16 -11.89
C PHE A 261 -5.20 -12.34 -13.00
N GLY A 262 -4.27 -11.40 -13.08
CA GLY A 262 -3.22 -11.32 -14.08
C GLY A 262 -3.68 -10.70 -15.40
N HIS A 263 -2.82 -10.79 -16.42
CA HIS A 263 -2.96 -10.03 -17.67
C HIS A 263 -3.99 -10.60 -18.67
N ILE A 264 -5.23 -10.81 -18.21
CA ILE A 264 -6.35 -11.29 -19.03
C ILE A 264 -7.24 -10.14 -19.52
N GLY A 265 -7.83 -10.30 -20.71
CA GLY A 265 -8.69 -9.27 -21.30
C GLY A 265 -10.08 -9.20 -20.67
N LEU A 266 -10.75 -8.04 -20.83
CA LEU A 266 -12.10 -7.75 -20.31
C LEU A 266 -13.12 -8.88 -20.55
N GLU A 267 -13.09 -9.52 -21.73
CA GLU A 267 -14.07 -10.56 -22.06
C GLU A 267 -13.94 -11.78 -21.15
N ASP A 268 -12.72 -12.16 -20.79
CA ASP A 268 -12.49 -13.28 -19.88
C ASP A 268 -12.72 -12.86 -18.43
N CYS A 269 -12.47 -11.59 -18.08
CA CYS A 269 -12.90 -11.02 -16.80
C CYS A 269 -14.43 -11.14 -16.62
N ILE A 270 -15.21 -10.80 -17.66
CA ILE A 270 -16.67 -10.94 -17.63
C ILE A 270 -17.10 -12.42 -17.53
N LYS A 271 -16.49 -13.32 -18.30
CA LYS A 271 -16.80 -14.76 -18.23
C LYS A 271 -16.54 -15.32 -16.84
N LEU A 272 -15.38 -15.02 -16.27
CA LEU A 272 -15.00 -15.46 -14.93
C LEU A 272 -15.95 -14.87 -13.89
N GLY A 273 -16.14 -13.55 -13.88
CA GLY A 273 -16.99 -12.85 -12.91
C GLY A 273 -18.41 -13.43 -12.85
N ARG A 274 -19.03 -13.72 -14.01
CA ARG A 274 -20.36 -14.36 -14.07
C ARG A 274 -20.40 -15.76 -13.48
N ARG A 275 -19.33 -16.54 -13.63
CA ARG A 275 -19.25 -17.89 -13.05
C ARG A 275 -19.13 -17.84 -11.53
N ILE A 276 -18.40 -16.86 -11.00
CA ILE A 276 -18.12 -16.73 -9.57
C ILE A 276 -19.10 -15.84 -8.79
N ASP A 277 -20.00 -15.13 -9.48
CA ASP A 277 -21.06 -14.30 -8.87
C ASP A 277 -21.86 -15.03 -7.77
N LYS A 278 -22.11 -16.33 -7.97
CA LYS A 278 -22.83 -17.17 -7.00
C LYS A 278 -22.11 -17.37 -5.66
N PHE A 279 -20.83 -17.02 -5.56
CA PHE A 279 -20.03 -17.20 -4.35
C PHE A 279 -20.01 -15.98 -3.41
N ASN A 280 -20.81 -14.94 -3.70
CA ASN A 280 -21.03 -13.78 -2.83
C ASN A 280 -19.70 -13.17 -2.34
N LEU A 281 -18.81 -12.87 -3.29
CA LEU A 281 -17.51 -12.26 -3.01
C LEU A 281 -17.68 -10.79 -2.65
N ALA A 282 -16.77 -10.28 -1.82
CA ALA A 282 -16.80 -8.91 -1.36
C ALA A 282 -16.45 -7.93 -2.47
N TRP A 283 -15.44 -8.28 -3.29
CA TRP A 283 -15.13 -7.62 -4.55
C TRP A 283 -14.18 -8.46 -5.41
N MET A 284 -14.06 -8.06 -6.67
CA MET A 284 -12.98 -8.43 -7.59
C MET A 284 -12.07 -7.22 -7.83
N GLU A 285 -10.80 -7.37 -7.48
CA GLU A 285 -9.77 -6.34 -7.49
C GLU A 285 -8.97 -6.34 -8.81
N ASP A 286 -8.62 -5.15 -9.31
CA ASP A 286 -7.63 -4.92 -10.37
C ASP A 286 -7.71 -5.81 -11.64
N MET A 287 -8.94 -6.20 -12.01
CA MET A 287 -9.18 -7.07 -13.18
C MET A 287 -8.73 -6.45 -14.52
N ILE A 288 -8.66 -5.12 -14.60
CA ILE A 288 -8.41 -4.35 -15.82
C ILE A 288 -7.43 -3.21 -15.47
N PRO A 289 -6.56 -2.76 -16.38
CA PRO A 289 -5.81 -1.54 -16.17
C PRO A 289 -6.76 -0.36 -15.85
N TRP A 290 -6.56 0.29 -14.70
CA TRP A 290 -7.47 1.31 -14.15
C TRP A 290 -7.75 2.48 -15.10
N GLN A 291 -6.86 2.72 -16.07
CA GLN A 291 -7.00 3.76 -17.09
C GLN A 291 -8.20 3.52 -18.03
N TYR A 292 -8.67 2.27 -18.16
CA TYR A 292 -9.76 1.91 -19.07
C TYR A 292 -11.13 1.98 -18.36
N THR A 293 -11.52 3.17 -17.93
CA THR A 293 -12.74 3.40 -17.12
C THR A 293 -14.03 2.90 -17.79
N GLU A 294 -14.16 3.03 -19.11
CA GLU A 294 -15.30 2.48 -19.85
C GLU A 294 -15.35 0.94 -19.85
N GLN A 295 -14.18 0.29 -19.82
CA GLN A 295 -14.11 -1.17 -19.69
C GLN A 295 -14.51 -1.61 -18.28
N TYR A 296 -14.10 -0.86 -17.25
CA TYR A 296 -14.58 -1.05 -15.89
C TYR A 296 -16.10 -0.89 -15.78
N ALA A 297 -16.67 0.16 -16.36
CA ALA A 297 -18.13 0.35 -16.39
C ALA A 297 -18.85 -0.78 -17.13
N ARG A 298 -18.26 -1.33 -18.21
CA ARG A 298 -18.80 -2.50 -18.88
C ARG A 298 -18.71 -3.76 -18.03
N LEU A 299 -17.60 -3.99 -17.33
CA LEU A 299 -17.42 -5.11 -16.40
C LEU A 299 -18.45 -5.03 -15.27
N ALA A 300 -18.54 -3.89 -14.57
CA ALA A 300 -19.44 -3.68 -13.45
C ALA A 300 -20.93 -3.89 -13.82
N ARG A 301 -21.33 -3.59 -15.07
CA ARG A 301 -22.70 -3.85 -15.57
C ARG A 301 -22.95 -5.31 -15.96
N ALA A 302 -21.89 -6.09 -16.17
CA ALA A 302 -21.98 -7.45 -16.71
C ALA A 302 -21.99 -8.55 -15.64
N VAL A 303 -21.62 -8.21 -14.41
CA VAL A 303 -21.50 -9.11 -13.25
C VAL A 303 -22.23 -8.51 -12.05
N THR A 304 -22.49 -9.32 -11.01
CA THR A 304 -23.13 -8.85 -9.76
C THR A 304 -22.14 -8.63 -8.62
N THR A 305 -20.96 -9.25 -8.70
CA THR A 305 -19.89 -9.08 -7.72
C THR A 305 -19.34 -7.66 -7.79
N PRO A 306 -19.16 -6.96 -6.64
CA PRO A 306 -18.59 -5.62 -6.61
C PRO A 306 -17.22 -5.56 -7.29
N ILE A 307 -16.94 -4.47 -8.00
CA ILE A 307 -15.64 -4.23 -8.64
C ILE A 307 -14.82 -3.24 -7.80
N CYS A 308 -13.54 -3.54 -7.64
CA CYS A 308 -12.57 -2.80 -6.85
C CYS A 308 -11.33 -2.46 -7.69
N THR A 309 -10.82 -1.24 -7.60
CA THR A 309 -9.48 -0.86 -8.09
C THR A 309 -9.06 0.48 -7.49
N GLY A 310 -7.75 0.79 -7.53
CA GLY A 310 -7.28 2.14 -7.20
C GLY A 310 -5.85 2.25 -6.67
N GLU A 311 -5.17 1.15 -6.37
CA GLU A 311 -3.90 1.17 -5.62
C GLU A 311 -2.80 1.95 -6.34
N ASP A 312 -2.84 1.96 -7.68
CA ASP A 312 -1.85 2.57 -8.56
C ASP A 312 -2.23 3.98 -9.03
N ILE A 313 -3.36 4.53 -8.58
CA ILE A 313 -3.84 5.82 -9.05
C ILE A 313 -3.25 6.94 -8.21
N TYR A 314 -2.34 7.73 -8.78
CA TYR A 314 -1.84 8.94 -8.14
C TYR A 314 -2.86 10.07 -8.20
N LEU A 315 -3.12 10.72 -7.06
CA LEU A 315 -3.95 11.92 -6.90
C LEU A 315 -5.45 11.74 -7.12
N LYS A 316 -6.20 12.54 -6.37
CA LYS A 316 -7.66 12.57 -6.40
C LYS A 316 -8.22 12.74 -7.81
N GLU A 317 -7.63 13.62 -8.61
CA GLU A 317 -8.18 13.97 -9.91
C GLU A 317 -8.26 12.76 -10.86
N ASN A 318 -7.40 11.76 -10.69
CA ASN A 318 -7.36 10.57 -11.53
C ASN A 318 -8.33 9.46 -11.09
N PHE A 319 -8.90 9.53 -9.89
CA PHE A 319 -10.01 8.65 -9.46
C PHE A 319 -11.36 9.08 -10.03
N ARG A 320 -11.53 10.38 -10.32
CA ARG A 320 -12.81 10.95 -10.76
C ARG A 320 -13.37 10.25 -12.02
N PRO A 321 -12.61 10.02 -13.10
CA PRO A 321 -13.15 9.38 -14.30
C PRO A 321 -13.70 7.97 -14.04
N LEU A 322 -13.08 7.23 -13.10
CA LEU A 322 -13.51 5.89 -12.72
C LEU A 322 -14.85 5.92 -11.96
N LEU A 323 -15.01 6.87 -11.03
CA LEU A 323 -16.24 7.10 -10.28
C LEU A 323 -17.39 7.58 -11.19
N GLU A 324 -17.11 8.55 -12.07
CA GLU A 324 -18.10 9.10 -13.01
C GLU A 324 -18.62 8.07 -14.00
N ALA A 325 -17.77 7.13 -14.44
CA ALA A 325 -18.17 6.05 -15.32
C ALA A 325 -19.07 5.00 -14.61
N GLY A 326 -19.10 4.99 -13.27
CA GLY A 326 -19.71 3.92 -12.48
C GLY A 326 -18.94 2.60 -12.60
N GLY A 327 -17.61 2.68 -12.73
CA GLY A 327 -16.74 1.53 -12.99
C GLY A 327 -16.45 0.65 -11.77
N VAL A 328 -16.66 1.19 -10.57
CA VAL A 328 -16.34 0.51 -9.30
C VAL A 328 -17.46 0.65 -8.29
N SER A 329 -17.54 -0.33 -7.40
CA SER A 329 -18.35 -0.28 -6.17
C SER A 329 -17.48 0.00 -4.93
N VAL A 330 -16.18 -0.26 -5.04
CA VAL A 330 -15.17 0.01 -4.01
C VAL A 330 -13.98 0.70 -4.67
N ILE A 331 -13.56 1.85 -4.16
CA ILE A 331 -12.24 2.42 -4.50
C ILE A 331 -11.19 1.86 -3.54
N HIS A 332 -9.98 1.71 -4.06
CA HIS A 332 -8.89 1.06 -3.34
C HIS A 332 -7.60 1.89 -3.31
N PRO A 333 -7.63 3.13 -2.78
CA PRO A 333 -6.45 3.95 -2.74
C PRO A 333 -5.37 3.36 -1.82
N ASP A 334 -4.12 3.56 -2.21
CA ASP A 334 -2.93 3.33 -1.39
C ASP A 334 -2.43 4.69 -0.84
N VAL A 335 -2.17 4.79 0.47
CA VAL A 335 -1.70 6.05 1.09
C VAL A 335 -0.31 6.47 0.59
N LEU A 336 0.54 5.53 0.22
CA LEU A 336 1.87 5.73 -0.36
C LEU A 336 1.83 5.95 -1.88
N THR A 337 0.76 5.60 -2.58
CA THR A 337 0.59 6.05 -3.97
C THR A 337 -0.03 7.43 -4.04
N THR A 338 -1.18 7.62 -3.40
CA THR A 338 -2.17 8.63 -3.78
C THR A 338 -1.78 10.09 -3.51
N GLY A 339 -0.70 10.34 -2.76
CA GLY A 339 -0.29 11.67 -2.31
C GLY A 339 -0.27 11.82 -0.79
N GLY A 340 -0.35 10.72 -0.04
CA GLY A 340 -0.34 10.72 1.42
C GLY A 340 -1.71 10.93 2.05
N ILE A 341 -1.71 11.15 3.37
CA ILE A 341 -2.87 11.12 4.26
C ILE A 341 -4.00 12.05 3.78
N LEU A 342 -3.68 13.31 3.45
CA LEU A 342 -4.72 14.27 3.11
C LEU A 342 -5.38 13.96 1.76
N GLU A 343 -4.59 13.56 0.77
CA GLU A 343 -5.09 13.27 -0.56
C GLU A 343 -5.95 11.99 -0.55
N THR A 344 -5.53 10.94 0.18
CA THR A 344 -6.32 9.72 0.39
C THR A 344 -7.66 10.03 1.06
N LYS A 345 -7.69 10.87 2.09
CA LYS A 345 -8.95 11.28 2.75
C LYS A 345 -9.89 11.98 1.76
N LYS A 346 -9.37 12.91 0.93
CA LYS A 346 -10.17 13.61 -0.08
C LYS A 346 -10.68 12.67 -1.18
N ILE A 347 -9.99 11.57 -1.46
CA ILE A 347 -10.42 10.51 -2.38
C ILE A 347 -11.60 9.75 -1.77
N GLY A 348 -11.51 9.36 -0.49
CA GLY A 348 -12.60 8.73 0.26
C GLY A 348 -13.88 9.57 0.27
N ASP A 349 -13.78 10.86 0.65
CA ASP A 349 -14.90 11.81 0.64
C ASP A 349 -15.54 11.89 -0.76
N MET A 350 -14.72 11.96 -1.81
CA MET A 350 -15.24 12.05 -3.17
C MET A 350 -15.95 10.77 -3.58
N ALA A 351 -15.43 9.60 -3.25
CA ALA A 351 -16.11 8.33 -3.55
C ALA A 351 -17.47 8.23 -2.84
N GLN A 352 -17.59 8.78 -1.64
CA GLN A 352 -18.85 8.83 -0.90
C GLN A 352 -19.94 9.59 -1.69
N ASP A 353 -19.60 10.68 -2.38
CA ASP A 353 -20.55 11.45 -3.22
C ASP A 353 -21.14 10.61 -4.38
N TYR A 354 -20.44 9.55 -4.80
CA TYR A 354 -20.89 8.62 -5.84
C TYR A 354 -21.51 7.33 -5.27
N GLY A 355 -21.67 7.22 -3.94
CA GLY A 355 -22.15 6.00 -3.29
C GLY A 355 -21.16 4.84 -3.35
N VAL A 356 -19.86 5.15 -3.52
CA VAL A 356 -18.78 4.16 -3.62
C VAL A 356 -18.08 4.04 -2.28
N ALA A 357 -17.85 2.79 -1.85
CA ALA A 357 -17.18 2.50 -0.60
C ALA A 357 -15.65 2.57 -0.75
N MET A 358 -14.91 2.62 0.35
CA MET A 358 -13.45 2.67 0.33
C MET A 358 -12.85 1.49 1.12
N ALA A 359 -12.08 0.66 0.44
CA ALA A 359 -11.05 -0.17 1.07
C ALA A 359 -9.71 0.55 0.90
N ILE A 360 -8.75 0.36 1.80
CA ILE A 360 -7.42 0.98 1.64
C ILE A 360 -6.41 -0.12 1.39
N HIS A 361 -5.65 -0.01 0.30
CA HIS A 361 -4.51 -0.88 0.00
C HIS A 361 -3.38 -0.60 1.00
N MET A 362 -2.76 -1.67 1.50
CA MET A 362 -1.65 -1.59 2.47
C MET A 362 -0.87 -2.90 2.51
N ALA A 363 0.39 -2.82 2.11
CA ALA A 363 1.32 -3.94 2.02
C ALA A 363 2.71 -3.62 2.62
N GLU A 364 2.81 -2.55 3.42
CA GLU A 364 4.09 -1.96 3.83
C GLU A 364 4.37 -2.08 5.34
N SER A 365 5.23 -1.21 5.87
CA SER A 365 5.63 -1.23 7.29
C SER A 365 4.52 -0.69 8.21
N PRO A 366 4.70 -0.75 9.55
CA PRO A 366 3.74 -0.16 10.46
C PRO A 366 3.54 1.34 10.29
N ILE A 367 4.47 2.05 9.63
CA ILE A 367 4.38 3.50 9.42
C ILE A 367 3.18 3.82 8.51
N ALA A 368 3.14 3.27 7.29
CA ALA A 368 2.02 3.48 6.38
C ALA A 368 0.76 2.78 6.88
N CYS A 369 0.87 1.64 7.56
CA CYS A 369 -0.29 1.00 8.18
C CYS A 369 -1.00 1.92 9.19
N LEU A 370 -0.24 2.57 10.08
CA LEU A 370 -0.80 3.54 11.02
C LEU A 370 -1.30 4.80 10.31
N ALA A 371 -0.60 5.30 9.29
CA ALA A 371 -1.08 6.42 8.46
C ALA A 371 -2.43 6.10 7.80
N ALA A 372 -2.56 4.93 7.19
CA ALA A 372 -3.79 4.43 6.60
C ALA A 372 -4.88 4.21 7.66
N ALA A 373 -4.54 3.72 8.86
CA ALA A 373 -5.49 3.59 9.97
C ALA A 373 -6.04 4.95 10.43
N HIS A 374 -5.22 6.00 10.45
CA HIS A 374 -5.66 7.37 10.74
C HIS A 374 -6.61 7.91 9.65
N VAL A 375 -6.34 7.65 8.37
CA VAL A 375 -7.25 8.00 7.27
C VAL A 375 -8.56 7.22 7.38
N ALA A 376 -8.48 5.91 7.60
CA ALA A 376 -9.62 5.02 7.78
C ALA A 376 -10.49 5.45 8.97
N ALA A 377 -9.89 5.86 10.08
CA ALA A 377 -10.62 6.40 11.22
C ALA A 377 -11.45 7.62 10.84
N ALA A 378 -10.90 8.52 10.02
CA ALA A 378 -11.49 9.80 9.64
C ALA A 378 -12.36 9.76 8.37
N THR A 379 -12.62 8.58 7.81
CA THR A 379 -13.36 8.44 6.55
C THR A 379 -14.65 7.64 6.74
N GLU A 380 -15.81 8.20 6.40
CA GLU A 380 -17.11 7.60 6.73
C GLU A 380 -17.36 6.29 5.95
N ASN A 381 -17.17 6.30 4.63
CA ASN A 381 -17.42 5.19 3.70
C ASN A 381 -16.35 4.07 3.72
N PHE A 382 -15.49 4.02 4.74
CA PHE A 382 -14.45 3.00 4.90
C PHE A 382 -15.02 1.61 5.24
N LEU A 383 -14.53 0.56 4.55
CA LEU A 383 -14.89 -0.85 4.72
C LEU A 383 -13.88 -1.64 5.54
N ALA A 384 -12.63 -1.67 5.07
CA ALA A 384 -11.53 -2.44 5.62
C ALA A 384 -10.16 -1.94 5.09
N LEU A 385 -9.11 -2.17 5.87
CA LEU A 385 -7.72 -1.82 5.57
C LEU A 385 -6.94 -3.12 5.36
N GLU A 386 -6.16 -3.20 4.30
CA GLU A 386 -5.38 -4.39 3.98
C GLU A 386 -4.33 -4.70 5.04
N TYR A 387 -3.90 -5.97 5.12
CA TYR A 387 -2.81 -6.40 5.98
C TYR A 387 -2.09 -7.64 5.41
N HIS A 388 -0.89 -7.41 4.86
CA HIS A 388 0.00 -8.47 4.36
C HIS A 388 0.90 -9.07 5.44
N SER A 389 1.30 -8.28 6.44
CA SER A 389 2.38 -8.64 7.38
C SER A 389 1.97 -9.59 8.51
N CYS A 390 0.86 -10.30 8.37
CA CYS A 390 0.29 -11.16 9.41
C CYS A 390 1.18 -12.32 9.86
N GLU A 391 2.20 -12.67 9.06
CA GLU A 391 3.18 -13.72 9.32
C GLU A 391 4.59 -13.17 9.59
N VAL A 392 4.76 -11.85 9.65
CA VAL A 392 6.05 -11.21 9.95
C VAL A 392 6.11 -10.92 11.45
N GLU A 393 6.75 -11.82 12.21
CA GLU A 393 6.74 -11.78 13.68
C GLU A 393 7.34 -10.50 14.29
N TRP A 394 8.30 -9.87 13.61
CA TRP A 394 9.04 -8.69 14.06
C TRP A 394 8.47 -7.37 13.50
N TRP A 395 7.39 -7.42 12.69
CA TRP A 395 6.85 -6.24 12.02
C TRP A 395 6.40 -5.16 13.01
N ASP A 396 5.73 -5.55 14.11
CA ASP A 396 5.32 -4.62 15.16
C ASP A 396 6.53 -3.98 15.90
N ASP A 397 7.67 -4.69 15.98
CA ASP A 397 8.85 -4.24 16.71
C ASP A 397 9.65 -3.14 15.96
N ILE A 398 9.29 -2.83 14.71
CA ILE A 398 9.84 -1.71 13.92
C ILE A 398 9.54 -0.36 14.59
N VAL A 399 8.37 -0.23 15.22
CA VAL A 399 7.91 1.04 15.82
C VAL A 399 7.98 1.00 17.35
N VAL A 400 8.38 2.12 17.94
CA VAL A 400 8.32 2.37 19.37
C VAL A 400 7.21 3.40 19.63
N GLY A 401 6.23 3.07 20.45
CA GLY A 401 5.17 4.00 20.83
C GLY A 401 4.67 3.74 22.24
N SER A 402 4.82 4.74 23.12
CA SER A 402 4.40 4.71 24.52
C SER A 402 2.91 4.46 24.73
N LYS A 403 2.09 4.78 23.72
CA LYS A 403 0.64 4.56 23.72
C LYS A 403 0.20 3.48 22.74
N LEU A 404 1.10 2.92 21.94
CA LEU A 404 0.77 1.83 21.01
C LEU A 404 0.76 0.50 21.78
N PRO A 405 -0.15 -0.42 21.44
CA PRO A 405 -0.06 -1.78 21.95
C PRO A 405 1.17 -2.48 21.35
N LYS A 406 1.72 -3.47 22.08
CA LYS A 406 2.84 -4.29 21.57
C LYS A 406 2.51 -4.99 20.24
N LYS A 407 1.26 -5.41 20.07
CA LYS A 407 0.74 -5.97 18.82
C LYS A 407 -0.29 -5.02 18.23
N LEU A 408 -0.04 -4.46 17.06
CA LEU A 408 -0.90 -3.45 16.46
C LEU A 408 -2.22 -4.05 15.97
N VAL A 409 -2.16 -5.20 15.27
CA VAL A 409 -3.35 -5.91 14.77
C VAL A 409 -3.76 -7.01 15.76
N GLN A 410 -4.92 -6.83 16.40
CA GLN A 410 -5.47 -7.77 17.37
C GLN A 410 -6.89 -8.18 16.99
N ASN A 411 -7.11 -9.50 16.85
CA ASN A 411 -8.40 -10.06 16.46
C ASN A 411 -8.97 -9.42 15.17
N GLY A 412 -8.11 -9.16 14.17
CA GLY A 412 -8.50 -8.52 12.92
C GLY A 412 -8.77 -7.01 12.99
N PHE A 413 -8.32 -6.31 14.04
CA PHE A 413 -8.50 -4.86 14.17
C PHE A 413 -7.25 -4.14 14.68
N ILE A 414 -7.06 -2.89 14.25
CA ILE A 414 -6.18 -1.92 14.92
C ILE A 414 -7.05 -1.02 15.80
N ALA A 415 -6.65 -0.82 17.06
CA ALA A 415 -7.31 0.13 17.96
C ALA A 415 -6.69 1.52 17.84
N MET A 416 -7.51 2.55 17.65
CA MET A 416 -7.03 3.93 17.52
C MET A 416 -6.71 4.53 18.90
N THR A 417 -5.53 5.12 19.03
CA THR A 417 -5.07 5.78 20.25
C THR A 417 -5.32 7.29 20.19
N ASP A 418 -5.06 8.02 21.27
CA ASP A 418 -5.07 9.49 21.32
C ASP A 418 -3.64 10.07 21.27
N ALA A 419 -2.67 9.26 20.84
CA ALA A 419 -1.26 9.66 20.78
C ALA A 419 -1.04 10.72 19.69
N PRO A 420 -0.16 11.72 19.91
CA PRO A 420 0.18 12.70 18.88
C PRO A 420 0.77 12.08 17.60
N GLY A 421 0.52 12.72 16.46
CA GLY A 421 1.03 12.25 15.16
C GLY A 421 0.39 10.93 14.75
N LEU A 422 1.21 10.00 14.28
CA LEU A 422 0.83 8.61 13.99
C LEU A 422 0.81 7.72 15.25
N GLY A 423 1.18 8.28 16.42
CA GLY A 423 1.39 7.53 17.66
C GLY A 423 2.74 6.83 17.77
N ILE A 424 3.65 7.04 16.82
CA ILE A 424 5.02 6.52 16.80
C ILE A 424 5.93 7.54 17.48
N ASP A 425 6.59 7.14 18.56
CA ASP A 425 7.57 7.95 19.28
C ASP A 425 8.95 7.86 18.63
N ASP A 426 9.38 6.65 18.24
CA ASP A 426 10.61 6.42 17.48
C ASP A 426 10.53 5.13 16.65
N LEU A 427 11.55 4.86 15.84
CA LEU A 427 11.77 3.61 15.14
C LEU A 427 12.90 2.82 15.81
N ASN A 428 12.75 1.50 15.87
CA ASN A 428 13.70 0.63 16.55
C ASN A 428 14.93 0.33 15.68
N ASP A 429 15.97 1.14 15.83
CA ASP A 429 17.20 1.03 15.04
C ASP A 429 17.90 -0.35 15.19
N GLU A 430 17.72 -1.06 16.31
CA GLU A 430 18.29 -2.41 16.50
C GLU A 430 17.59 -3.44 15.60
N VAL A 431 16.25 -3.47 15.61
CA VAL A 431 15.45 -4.34 14.74
C VAL A 431 15.71 -3.99 13.27
N LEU A 432 15.76 -2.71 12.93
CA LEU A 432 16.06 -2.29 11.56
C LEU A 432 17.43 -2.78 11.09
N ALA A 433 18.45 -2.75 11.97
CA ALA A 433 19.80 -3.21 11.63
C ALA A 433 19.87 -4.72 11.35
N GLU A 434 19.01 -5.53 11.96
CA GLU A 434 18.92 -6.98 11.73
C GLU A 434 18.29 -7.32 10.38
N HIS A 435 17.52 -6.40 9.79
CA HIS A 435 16.70 -6.63 8.60
C HIS A 435 17.03 -5.70 7.42
N LEU A 436 18.22 -5.11 7.40
CA LEU A 436 18.65 -4.21 6.32
C LEU A 436 18.67 -4.91 4.97
N HIS A 437 18.35 -4.15 3.93
CA HIS A 437 18.50 -4.61 2.56
C HIS A 437 19.98 -4.96 2.27
N PRO A 438 20.30 -6.17 1.77
CA PRO A 438 21.70 -6.62 1.62
C PRO A 438 22.52 -5.73 0.68
N ASP A 439 21.90 -5.20 -0.37
CA ASP A 439 22.56 -4.28 -1.32
C ASP A 439 22.62 -2.81 -0.84
N ILE A 440 21.89 -2.46 0.23
CA ILE A 440 21.78 -1.09 0.75
C ILE A 440 21.81 -1.12 2.30
N PRO A 441 22.92 -1.57 2.93
CA PRO A 441 22.96 -1.93 4.35
C PRO A 441 23.16 -0.71 5.28
N GLY A 442 22.71 0.48 4.88
CA GLY A 442 22.92 1.71 5.65
C GLY A 442 21.72 2.05 6.55
N VAL A 443 21.99 2.31 7.82
CA VAL A 443 20.99 2.85 8.77
C VAL A 443 21.03 4.38 8.74
N TRP A 444 19.89 5.01 8.43
CA TRP A 444 19.70 6.46 8.38
C TRP A 444 20.83 7.17 7.63
N GLU A 445 21.09 6.73 6.40
CA GLU A 445 22.22 7.22 5.60
C GLU A 445 22.14 8.75 5.38
N PRO A 446 23.28 9.46 5.40
CA PRO A 446 23.31 10.87 5.08
C PRO A 446 22.93 11.10 3.61
N THR A 447 22.08 12.10 3.38
CA THR A 447 21.58 12.45 2.04
C THR A 447 22.04 13.83 1.59
N ASP A 448 23.21 14.30 2.07
CA ASP A 448 23.71 15.66 1.84
C ASP A 448 23.84 16.05 0.36
N ARG A 449 24.11 15.07 -0.51
CA ARG A 449 24.14 15.27 -1.97
C ARG A 449 22.84 15.89 -2.51
N TRP A 450 21.72 15.65 -1.84
CA TRP A 450 20.39 16.13 -2.24
C TRP A 450 20.05 17.51 -1.67
N ASN A 451 20.83 18.07 -0.73
CA ASN A 451 20.53 19.34 -0.08
C ASN A 451 20.43 20.51 -1.07
N LYS A 452 21.19 20.44 -2.17
CA LYS A 452 21.30 21.50 -3.18
C LYS A 452 20.87 21.05 -4.57
N HIS A 453 20.24 19.87 -4.69
CA HIS A 453 19.84 19.32 -5.98
C HIS A 453 18.68 20.12 -6.58
N TYR A 454 18.98 20.96 -7.57
CA TYR A 454 18.03 21.91 -8.15
C TYR A 454 17.68 21.57 -9.60
N SER A 455 16.42 21.77 -9.97
CA SER A 455 15.93 21.77 -11.35
C SER A 455 14.92 22.92 -11.53
N ASN A 456 14.73 23.38 -12.77
CA ASN A 456 13.76 24.44 -13.08
C ASN A 456 12.36 23.81 -13.23
N ASP A 457 11.63 23.72 -12.12
CA ASP A 457 10.42 22.90 -11.98
C ASP A 457 9.11 23.61 -12.33
N ARG A 458 9.17 24.77 -12.99
CA ARG A 458 7.96 25.51 -13.36
C ARG A 458 7.36 24.95 -14.65
N LEU A 459 6.03 24.91 -14.71
CA LEU A 459 5.30 24.44 -15.90
C LEU A 459 5.02 25.57 -16.91
N TRP A 460 5.43 26.80 -16.62
CA TRP A 460 5.21 27.99 -17.46
C TRP A 460 6.45 28.89 -17.49
N SER A 461 6.59 29.73 -18.52
CA SER A 461 7.77 30.57 -18.72
C SER A 461 7.74 31.89 -17.97
#